data_AF-A0A2M7AL44-F1
#
_entry.id   AF-A0A2M7AL44-F1
#
_cell.length_a   1.000
_cell.length_b   1.000
_cell.length_c   1.000
_cell.angle_alpha   90.00
_cell.angle_beta   90.00
_cell.angle_gamma   90.00
#
_symmetry.space_group_name_H-M   'P 1'
#
loop_
_entity.id
_entity.type
_entity.pdbx_description
1 polymer ?
#
loop_
_entity_poly.entity_id
_entity_poly.type
_entity_poly.pdbx_seq_one_letter_code
_entity_poly.pdbx_strand_id
1 'polypeptide(L)'
;DSEATANGIKDYGKVGLILALGKVLYNDEDMTFQKWHEALKGGKSKYEIERIKRGAWSRIRKVSFDLQQISFIRITDDTLVKCGSFQRDFRNAGGQPRREKVLLDLEKIDEELVYFIEF
;
A
#
# COMPACT_ATOMS: atom_id res chain seq x y z
N ASP A 1 1.60 9.57 -2.11
CA ASP A 1 1.55 10.32 -3.37
C ASP A 1 2.80 11.17 -3.34
N SER A 2 3.69 11.06 -4.34
CA SER A 2 5.00 11.70 -4.27
C SER A 2 4.92 13.22 -4.17
N GLU A 3 4.02 13.82 -4.94
CA GLU A 3 3.80 15.27 -4.94
C GLU A 3 3.26 15.75 -3.59
N ALA A 4 2.24 15.06 -3.07
CA ALA A 4 1.67 15.42 -1.77
C ALA A 4 2.68 15.25 -0.62
N THR A 5 3.51 14.21 -0.67
CA THR A 5 4.58 14.02 0.33
C THR A 5 5.64 15.11 0.24
N ALA A 6 6.10 15.46 -0.97
CA ALA A 6 7.08 16.53 -1.17
C ALA A 6 6.53 17.89 -0.73
N ASN A 7 5.27 18.22 -1.06
CA ASN A 7 4.63 19.45 -0.60
C ASN A 7 4.50 19.49 0.93
N GLY A 8 4.14 18.37 1.56
CA GLY A 8 4.11 18.28 3.02
C GLY A 8 5.47 18.52 3.67
N ILE A 9 6.56 18.00 3.07
CA ILE A 9 7.91 18.26 3.56
C ILE A 9 8.30 19.73 3.33
N LYS A 10 7.97 20.29 2.17
CA LYS A 10 8.23 21.71 1.88
C LYS A 10 7.55 22.64 2.87
N ASP A 11 6.29 22.36 3.22
CA ASP A 11 5.48 23.25 4.06
C ASP A 11 5.79 23.08 5.56
N TYR A 12 6.17 21.87 5.99
CA TYR A 12 6.31 21.54 7.43
C TYR A 12 7.70 21.01 7.83
N GLY A 13 8.64 20.95 6.89
CA GLY A 13 10.00 20.40 7.05
C GLY A 13 10.08 18.87 7.09
N LYS A 14 8.96 18.17 7.32
CA LYS A 14 8.89 16.70 7.43
C LYS A 14 7.46 16.18 7.33
N VAL A 15 7.34 14.90 6.96
CA VAL A 15 6.10 14.13 7.01
C VAL A 15 6.28 12.93 7.94
N GLY A 16 5.30 12.68 8.82
CA GLY A 16 5.27 11.49 9.67
C GLY A 16 4.50 10.35 9.00
N LEU A 17 5.03 9.14 9.09
CA LEU A 17 4.36 7.90 8.68
C LEU A 17 4.24 6.97 9.89
N ILE A 18 3.02 6.55 10.21
CA ILE A 18 2.75 5.49 11.19
C ILE A 18 2.54 4.19 10.41
N LEU A 19 3.40 3.20 10.67
CA LEU A 19 3.40 1.93 9.97
C LEU A 19 3.09 0.79 10.94
N ALA A 20 1.97 0.11 10.73
CA ALA A 20 1.63 -1.12 11.46
C ALA A 20 2.23 -2.34 10.74
N LEU A 21 3.00 -3.13 11.49
CA LEU A 21 3.65 -4.36 11.07
C LEU A 21 3.02 -5.53 11.82
N GLY A 22 2.79 -6.63 11.12
CA GLY A 22 2.07 -7.76 11.70
C GLY A 22 2.00 -8.96 10.79
N LYS A 23 1.67 -10.09 11.40
CA LYS A 23 1.47 -11.36 10.69
C LYS A 23 0.08 -11.35 10.07
N VAL A 24 -0.03 -11.98 8.91
CA VAL A 24 -1.29 -12.04 8.16
C VAL A 24 -1.63 -13.47 7.85
N LEU A 25 -2.90 -13.83 8.06
CA LEU A 25 -3.45 -15.02 7.43
C LEU A 25 -4.11 -14.59 6.14
N TYR A 26 -3.82 -15.32 5.08
CA TYR A 26 -4.47 -15.15 3.79
C TYR A 26 -5.69 -16.07 3.70
N ASN A 27 -6.55 -15.74 2.74
CA ASN A 27 -7.74 -16.48 2.40
C ASN A 27 -7.47 -17.97 2.19
N ASP A 28 -8.44 -18.80 2.55
CA ASP A 28 -8.41 -20.24 2.37
C ASP A 28 -8.37 -20.65 0.88
N GLU A 29 -7.99 -21.90 0.62
CA GLU A 29 -7.89 -22.47 -0.73
C GLU A 29 -9.22 -22.38 -1.50
N ASP A 30 -10.34 -22.54 -0.80
CA ASP A 30 -11.69 -22.42 -1.35
C ASP A 30 -12.14 -20.97 -1.60
N MET A 31 -11.30 -20.01 -1.21
CA MET A 31 -11.51 -18.58 -1.35
C MET A 31 -12.83 -18.09 -0.73
N THR A 32 -13.26 -18.66 0.40
CA THR A 32 -14.56 -18.40 1.04
C THR A 32 -14.73 -16.93 1.43
N PHE A 33 -13.73 -16.31 2.06
CA PHE A 33 -13.79 -14.88 2.39
C PHE A 33 -13.87 -14.02 1.14
N GLN A 34 -13.22 -14.44 0.05
CA GLN A 34 -13.31 -13.72 -1.20
C GLN A 34 -14.71 -13.77 -1.81
N LYS A 35 -15.34 -14.95 -1.83
CA LYS A 35 -16.72 -15.13 -2.32
C LYS A 35 -17.70 -14.30 -1.50
N TRP A 36 -17.59 -14.35 -0.17
CA TRP A 36 -18.40 -13.52 0.74
C TRP A 36 -18.22 -12.02 0.46
N HIS A 37 -16.97 -11.53 0.41
CA HIS A 37 -16.70 -10.11 0.15
C HIS A 37 -17.14 -9.69 -1.26
N GLU A 38 -17.08 -10.58 -2.25
CA GLU A 38 -17.61 -10.31 -3.59
C GLU A 38 -19.14 -10.17 -3.59
N ALA A 39 -19.85 -11.07 -2.90
CA ALA A 39 -21.30 -10.96 -2.74
C ALA A 39 -21.68 -9.65 -2.02
N LEU A 40 -20.94 -9.28 -0.97
CA LEU A 40 -21.14 -8.04 -0.22
C LEU A 40 -21.00 -6.79 -1.10
N LYS A 41 -20.03 -6.78 -2.02
CA LYS A 41 -19.82 -5.67 -2.98
C LYS A 41 -20.88 -5.61 -4.09
N GLY A 42 -21.79 -6.59 -4.19
CA GLY A 42 -22.75 -6.70 -5.29
C GLY A 42 -22.22 -7.46 -6.51
N GLY A 43 -21.22 -8.32 -6.34
CA GLY A 43 -20.63 -9.14 -7.40
C GLY A 43 -19.34 -8.56 -7.99
N LYS A 44 -18.93 -9.13 -9.14
CA LYS A 44 -17.72 -8.68 -9.85
C LYS A 44 -17.99 -7.38 -10.61
N SER A 45 -17.08 -6.42 -10.49
CA SER A 45 -17.06 -5.24 -11.35
C SER A 45 -16.72 -5.59 -12.80
N LYS A 46 -17.08 -4.71 -13.75
CA LYS A 46 -16.66 -4.84 -15.17
C LYS A 46 -15.15 -5.03 -15.32
N TYR A 47 -14.38 -4.28 -14.53
CA TYR A 47 -12.91 -4.39 -14.49
C TYR A 47 -12.43 -5.79 -14.04
N GLU A 48 -13.03 -6.36 -12.99
CA GLU A 48 -12.70 -7.72 -12.54
C GLU A 48 -13.03 -8.77 -13.60
N ILE A 49 -14.18 -8.64 -14.27
CA ILE A 49 -14.60 -9.55 -15.37
C ILE A 49 -13.59 -9.51 -16.52
N GLU A 50 -13.17 -8.32 -16.96
CA GLU A 50 -12.18 -8.17 -18.04
C GLU A 50 -10.81 -8.73 -17.66
N ARG A 51 -10.40 -8.59 -16.39
CA ARG A 51 -9.14 -9.20 -15.91
C ARG A 51 -9.18 -10.72 -15.94
N ILE A 52 -10.29 -11.32 -15.53
CA ILE A 52 -10.48 -12.77 -15.59
C ILE A 52 -10.43 -13.25 -17.04
N LYS A 53 -11.08 -12.54 -17.97
CA LYS A 53 -11.01 -12.85 -19.41
C LYS A 53 -9.59 -12.83 -19.97
N ARG A 54 -8.71 -11.99 -19.43
CA ARG A 54 -7.28 -11.91 -19.79
C ARG A 54 -6.41 -12.95 -19.07
N GLY A 55 -7.00 -13.89 -18.33
CA GLY A 55 -6.29 -14.94 -17.58
C GLY A 55 -5.60 -14.44 -16.31
N ALA A 56 -5.89 -13.21 -15.86
CA ALA A 56 -5.27 -12.70 -14.65
C ALA A 56 -5.81 -13.43 -13.41
N TRP A 57 -4.89 -13.93 -12.58
CA TRP A 57 -5.27 -14.60 -11.33
C TRP A 57 -5.98 -13.66 -10.37
N SER A 58 -6.91 -14.24 -9.62
CA SER A 58 -7.55 -13.55 -8.53
C SER A 58 -6.53 -13.20 -7.45
N ARG A 59 -6.66 -12.02 -6.85
CA ARG A 59 -5.82 -11.63 -5.71
C ARG A 59 -6.36 -12.28 -4.45
N ILE A 60 -5.49 -13.02 -3.75
CA ILE A 60 -5.74 -13.49 -2.39
C ILE A 60 -5.97 -12.28 -1.46
N ARG A 61 -6.78 -12.48 -0.42
CA ARG A 61 -7.16 -11.44 0.54
C ARG A 61 -6.63 -11.82 1.92
N LYS A 62 -6.21 -10.82 2.70
CA LYS A 62 -5.88 -11.00 4.11
C LYS A 62 -7.20 -11.17 4.88
N VAL A 63 -7.29 -12.21 5.70
CA VAL A 63 -8.49 -12.52 6.51
C VAL A 63 -8.29 -12.14 7.97
N SER A 64 -7.05 -12.11 8.42
CA SER A 64 -6.67 -11.60 9.74
C SER A 64 -5.35 -10.85 9.66
N PHE A 65 -5.13 -9.99 10.65
CA PHE A 65 -3.89 -9.26 10.87
C PHE A 65 -3.61 -9.28 12.36
N ASP A 66 -2.54 -9.96 12.75
CA ASP A 66 -2.01 -9.99 14.10
C ASP A 66 -0.95 -8.90 14.21
N LEU A 67 -1.27 -7.81 14.91
CA LEU A 67 -0.40 -6.66 15.07
C LEU A 67 0.80 -7.08 15.95
N GLN A 68 2.01 -6.84 15.47
CA GLN A 68 3.23 -7.15 16.21
C GLN A 68 3.99 -5.86 16.57
N GLN A 69 3.90 -4.84 15.71
CA GLN A 69 4.64 -3.60 15.92
C GLN A 69 3.94 -2.40 15.26
N ILE A 70 4.06 -1.24 15.88
CA ILE A 70 3.77 0.07 15.27
C ILE A 70 5.06 0.87 15.21
N SER A 71 5.46 1.32 14.02
CA SER A 71 6.64 2.13 13.78
C SER A 71 6.27 3.56 13.40
N PHE A 72 7.00 4.53 13.95
CA PHE A 72 6.88 5.95 13.65
C PHE A 72 8.09 6.38 12.82
N ILE A 73 7.85 6.69 11.55
CA ILE A 73 8.88 7.01 10.57
C ILE A 73 8.79 8.49 10.23
N ARG A 74 9.92 9.18 10.25
CA ARG A 74 10.05 10.58 9.83
C ARG A 74 10.65 10.64 8.44
N ILE A 75 9.90 11.19 7.51
CA ILE A 75 10.31 11.38 6.11
C ILE A 75 10.70 12.84 5.90
N THR A 76 11.90 13.06 5.39
CA THR A 76 12.44 14.38 5.00
C THR A 76 12.85 14.36 3.52
N ASP A 77 13.34 15.49 3.01
CA ASP A 77 13.91 15.56 1.65
C ASP A 77 15.06 14.56 1.47
N ASP A 78 15.93 14.42 2.48
CA ASP A 78 17.02 13.44 2.47
C ASP A 78 16.50 12.01 2.33
N THR A 79 15.39 11.68 2.99
CA THR A 79 14.71 10.39 2.84
C THR A 79 14.16 10.22 1.42
N LEU A 80 13.53 11.27 0.85
CA LEU A 80 12.93 11.19 -0.49
C LEU A 80 13.96 10.94 -1.59
N VAL A 81 15.16 11.55 -1.49
CA VAL A 81 16.24 11.33 -2.45
C VAL A 81 16.68 9.86 -2.49
N LYS A 82 16.61 9.15 -1.35
CA LYS A 82 16.91 7.72 -1.24
C LYS A 82 15.76 6.82 -1.72
N CYS A 83 14.54 7.34 -1.84
CA CYS A 83 13.35 6.57 -2.17
C CYS A 83 13.19 6.34 -3.69
N GLY A 84 12.58 5.22 -4.04
CA GLY A 84 12.16 4.96 -5.41
C GLY A 84 10.84 5.65 -5.77
N SER A 85 10.40 5.43 -7.02
CA SER A 85 9.05 5.79 -7.47
C SER A 85 8.25 4.55 -7.81
N PHE A 86 6.96 4.56 -7.49
CA PHE A 86 6.02 3.50 -7.83
C PHE A 86 4.84 4.07 -8.62
N GLN A 87 4.29 3.29 -9.56
CA GLN A 87 3.12 3.62 -10.38
C GLN A 87 3.28 4.76 -11.39
N ARG A 88 4.50 5.21 -11.72
CA ARG A 88 4.74 6.28 -12.71
C ARG A 88 4.05 6.04 -14.06
N ASP A 89 4.09 4.82 -14.58
CA ASP A 89 3.51 4.47 -15.90
C ASP A 89 2.11 3.85 -15.80
N PHE A 90 1.47 3.91 -14.63
CA PHE A 90 0.17 3.28 -14.42
C PHE A 90 -0.95 4.24 -14.83
N ARG A 91 -2.11 3.67 -15.20
CA ARG A 91 -3.31 4.44 -15.52
C ARG A 91 -4.44 4.13 -14.55
N ASN A 92 -5.28 5.12 -14.28
CA ASN A 92 -6.54 4.97 -13.57
C ASN A 92 -7.59 4.30 -14.48
N ALA A 93 -8.72 3.89 -13.90
CA ALA A 93 -9.80 3.25 -14.64
C ALA A 93 -10.34 4.10 -15.81
N GLY A 94 -10.25 5.44 -15.71
CA GLY A 94 -10.59 6.38 -16.78
C GLY A 94 -9.46 6.66 -17.78
N GLY A 95 -8.37 5.88 -17.78
CA GLY A 95 -7.25 6.03 -18.71
C GLY A 95 -6.25 7.14 -18.37
N GLN A 96 -6.58 8.04 -17.44
CA GLN A 96 -5.68 9.09 -17.00
C GLN A 96 -4.44 8.53 -16.28
N PRO A 97 -3.25 9.15 -16.42
CA PRO A 97 -2.07 8.78 -15.64
C PRO A 97 -2.38 8.73 -14.15
N ARG A 98 -1.87 7.71 -13.48
CA ARG A 98 -1.95 7.57 -12.03
C ARG A 98 -0.81 8.36 -11.41
N ARG A 99 -1.10 9.12 -10.35
CA ARG A 99 -0.06 9.83 -9.60
C ARG A 99 0.94 8.84 -9.03
N GLU A 100 2.22 9.16 -9.19
CA GLU A 100 3.30 8.36 -8.64
C GLU A 100 3.31 8.40 -7.11
N LYS A 101 3.91 7.38 -6.53
CA LYS A 101 4.05 7.22 -5.09
C LYS A 101 5.52 7.07 -4.74
N VAL A 102 5.88 7.59 -3.58
CA VAL A 102 7.16 7.29 -2.93
C VAL A 102 7.22 5.80 -2.64
N LEU A 103 8.27 5.13 -3.11
CA LEU A 103 8.59 3.75 -2.78
C LEU A 103 9.62 3.75 -1.66
N LEU A 104 9.15 3.53 -0.44
CA LEU A 104 9.97 3.43 0.76
C LEU A 104 10.51 2.00 0.91
N ASP A 105 11.83 1.88 1.01
CA ASP A 105 12.49 0.60 1.25
C ASP A 105 12.73 0.42 2.76
N LEU A 106 11.96 -0.47 3.39
CA LEU A 106 12.00 -0.64 4.85
C LEU A 106 13.35 -1.17 5.35
N GLU A 107 14.16 -1.78 4.49
CA GLU A 107 15.48 -2.29 4.85
C GLU A 107 16.55 -1.18 4.90
N LYS A 108 16.20 0.04 4.49
CA LYS A 108 17.13 1.17 4.33
C LYS A 108 16.78 2.42 5.15
N ILE A 109 15.84 2.33 6.08
CA ILE A 109 15.23 3.50 6.76
C ILE A 109 15.53 3.57 8.26
N ASP A 110 16.72 3.14 8.66
CA ASP A 110 17.09 3.00 10.07
C ASP A 110 17.14 4.36 10.81
N GLU A 111 17.72 5.39 10.17
CA GLU A 111 17.79 6.76 10.73
C GLU A 111 16.44 7.49 10.73
N GLU A 112 15.54 7.05 9.86
CA GLU A 112 14.20 7.60 9.70
C GLU A 112 13.20 7.00 10.70
N LEU A 113 13.50 5.83 11.30
CA LEU A 113 12.71 5.23 12.37
C LEU A 113 12.91 6.01 13.68
N VAL A 114 11.89 6.75 14.09
CA VAL A 114 11.94 7.60 15.29
C VAL A 114 11.60 6.82 16.56
N TYR A 115 10.62 5.93 16.47
CA TYR A 115 10.11 5.17 17.61
C TYR A 115 9.34 3.95 17.14
N PHE A 116 9.23 2.92 17.99
CA PHE A 116 8.34 1.80 17.75
C PHE A 116 7.73 1.26 19.05
N ILE A 117 6.59 0.60 18.92
CA ILE A 117 5.87 -0.10 20.00
C ILE A 117 5.68 -1.54 19.54
N GLU A 118 5.98 -2.52 20.39
CA GLU A 118 5.78 -3.95 20.14
C GLU A 118 4.59 -4.50 20.95
N PHE A 119 3.96 -5.58 20.44
CA PHE A 119 2.76 -6.21 21.00
C PHE A 119 2.93 -7.72 21.15
#